data_AF-A0A2J8J1E6-F1
#
_entry.id   AF-A0A2J8J1E6-F1
#
_cell.length_a   1.000
_cell.length_b   1.000
_cell.length_c   1.000
_cell.angle_alpha   90.00
_cell.angle_beta   90.00
_cell.angle_gamma   90.00
#
_symmetry.space_group_name_H-M   'P 1'
#
loop_
_entity.id
_entity.type
_entity.pdbx_description
1 polymer ?
#
loop_
_entity_poly.entity_id
_entity_poly.type
_entity_poly.pdbx_seq_one_letter_code
_entity_poly.pdbx_strand_id
1 'polypeptide(L)'
;MWYVSTRGVAPRVNFEGALFSGYAPDGGLFMPEELPQLDRETLCQWSTLSYPGLVKELCALFIGSELLPKDELNDLIDRAFSRFRHREVVHLSRLRNGLNVLELWHGVTYAFKDLSLSCTAQFLQY
;
A
#
# COMPACT_ATOMS: atom_id res chain seq x y z
N MET A 1 -5.79 -7.87 -11.54
CA MET A 1 -6.39 -6.53 -11.32
C MET A 1 -6.02 -5.61 -12.48
N TRP A 2 -6.97 -4.81 -12.99
CA TRP A 2 -6.73 -3.81 -14.04
C TRP A 2 -6.84 -2.39 -13.50
N TYR A 3 -6.12 -1.47 -14.13
CA TYR A 3 -6.10 -0.05 -13.83
C TYR A 3 -6.48 0.75 -15.08
N VAL A 4 -7.31 1.77 -14.89
CA VAL A 4 -7.81 2.65 -15.95
C VAL A 4 -7.42 4.10 -15.66
N SER A 5 -7.27 4.90 -16.72
CA SER A 5 -7.05 6.34 -16.54
C SER A 5 -8.31 7.02 -16.04
N THR A 6 -8.16 7.96 -15.10
CA THR A 6 -9.23 8.87 -14.67
C THR A 6 -9.79 9.75 -15.80
N ARG A 7 -9.13 9.82 -16.95
CA ARG A 7 -9.62 10.52 -18.15
C ARG A 7 -10.24 9.59 -19.19
N GLY A 8 -10.12 8.28 -19.01
CA GLY A 8 -10.83 7.25 -19.79
C GLY A 8 -10.39 7.08 -21.24
N VAL A 9 -9.30 7.72 -21.67
CA VAL A 9 -8.83 7.65 -23.08
C VAL A 9 -7.64 6.70 -23.22
N ALA A 10 -6.80 6.58 -22.20
CA ALA A 10 -5.69 5.65 -22.21
C ALA A 10 -6.15 4.18 -22.13
N PRO A 11 -5.43 3.25 -22.76
CA PRO A 11 -5.64 1.81 -22.56
C PRO A 11 -5.51 1.44 -21.08
N ARG A 12 -6.28 0.43 -20.65
CA ARG A 12 -6.10 -0.15 -19.32
C ARG A 12 -4.75 -0.86 -19.21
N VAL A 13 -4.18 -0.86 -18.01
CA VAL A 13 -2.89 -1.48 -17.69
C VAL A 13 -3.02 -2.36 -16.46
N ASN A 14 -2.11 -3.32 -16.28
CA ASN A 14 -1.98 -4.05 -15.02
C ASN A 14 -1.21 -3.19 -13.98
N PHE A 15 -0.98 -3.74 -12.78
CA PHE A 15 -0.26 -3.02 -11.71
C PHE A 15 1.15 -2.58 -12.15
N GLU A 16 1.92 -3.46 -12.79
CA GLU A 16 3.27 -3.15 -13.31
C GLU A 16 3.23 -1.98 -14.29
N GLY A 17 2.31 -2.01 -15.26
CA GLY A 17 2.13 -0.92 -16.21
C GLY A 17 1.78 0.40 -15.52
N ALA A 18 0.94 0.38 -14.48
CA ALA A 18 0.64 1.58 -13.70
C ALA A 18 1.86 2.08 -12.90
N LEU A 19 2.62 1.16 -12.27
CA LEU A 19 3.78 1.47 -11.45
C LEU A 19 4.90 2.13 -12.25
N PHE A 20 5.23 1.62 -13.43
CA PHE A 20 6.33 2.13 -14.25
C PHE A 20 5.96 3.31 -15.16
N SER A 21 4.67 3.53 -15.44
CA SER A 21 4.23 4.66 -16.26
C SER A 21 4.25 6.00 -15.51
N GLY A 22 4.06 5.97 -14.19
CA GLY A 22 3.94 7.17 -13.34
C GLY A 22 2.62 7.95 -13.54
N TYR A 23 2.26 8.30 -14.77
CA TYR A 23 0.98 8.90 -15.16
C TYR A 23 0.41 8.25 -16.42
N ALA A 24 -0.91 8.38 -16.62
CA ALA A 24 -1.53 7.86 -17.83
C ALA A 24 -1.18 8.73 -19.05
N PRO A 25 -1.00 8.15 -20.25
CA PRO A 25 -0.63 8.89 -21.47
C PRO A 25 -1.59 10.03 -21.86
N ASP A 26 -2.85 9.96 -21.41
CA ASP A 26 -3.86 11.00 -21.61
C ASP A 26 -3.78 12.13 -20.57
N GLY A 27 -2.76 12.12 -19.71
CA GLY A 27 -2.53 13.07 -18.61
C GLY A 27 -3.41 12.82 -17.37
N GLY A 28 -4.10 11.68 -17.31
CA GLY A 28 -4.84 11.23 -16.13
C GLY A 28 -3.95 10.48 -15.13
N LEU A 29 -4.58 10.00 -14.07
CA LEU A 29 -3.97 9.09 -13.09
C LEU A 29 -4.55 7.69 -13.27
N PHE A 30 -3.76 6.67 -12.98
CA PHE A 30 -4.26 5.30 -12.95
C PHE A 30 -5.02 5.04 -11.65
N MET A 31 -6.23 4.50 -11.78
CA MET A 31 -7.08 4.03 -10.68
C MET A 31 -7.48 2.57 -10.96
N PRO A 32 -7.68 1.73 -9.94
CA PRO A 32 -8.18 0.39 -10.16
C PRO A 32 -9.55 0.44 -10.86
N GLU A 33 -9.78 -0.46 -11.82
CA GLU A 33 -11.03 -0.55 -12.58
C GLU A 33 -12.23 -0.81 -11.65
N GLU A 34 -12.00 -1.54 -10.55
CA GLU A 34 -12.97 -1.81 -9.50
C GLU A 34 -12.34 -1.64 -8.12
N LEU A 35 -13.14 -1.20 -7.14
CA LEU A 35 -12.71 -1.14 -5.74
C LEU A 35 -13.07 -2.45 -5.02
N PRO A 36 -12.08 -3.20 -4.49
CA PRO A 36 -12.33 -4.41 -3.71
C PRO A 36 -13.29 -4.13 -2.55
N GLN A 37 -14.28 -5.00 -2.38
CA GLN A 37 -15.22 -4.93 -1.26
C GLN A 37 -14.74 -5.83 -0.12
N LEU A 38 -14.78 -5.31 1.11
CA LEU A 38 -14.42 -6.05 2.31
C LEU A 38 -15.66 -6.24 3.18
N ASP A 39 -15.92 -7.48 3.58
CA ASP A 39 -16.99 -7.78 4.50
C ASP A 39 -16.59 -7.54 5.96
N ARG A 40 -17.59 -7.58 6.84
CA ARG A 40 -17.40 -7.35 8.28
C ARG A 40 -16.47 -8.38 8.91
N GLU A 41 -16.54 -9.62 8.45
CA GLU A 41 -15.75 -10.72 9.01
C GLU A 41 -14.26 -10.51 8.72
N THR A 42 -13.93 -10.20 7.47
CA THR A 42 -12.58 -9.85 7.02
C THR A 42 -12.04 -8.66 7.81
N LEU A 43 -12.82 -7.59 7.98
CA LEU A 43 -12.42 -6.42 8.78
C LEU A 43 -12.16 -6.79 10.25
N CYS A 44 -12.98 -7.66 10.85
CA CYS A 44 -12.76 -8.15 12.21
C CYS A 44 -11.45 -8.96 12.31
N GLN A 45 -11.17 -9.84 11.36
CA GLN A 45 -9.92 -10.61 11.33
C GLN A 45 -8.71 -9.67 11.17
N TRP A 46 -8.79 -8.72 10.24
CA TRP A 46 -7.71 -7.77 9.93
C TRP A 46 -7.42 -6.78 11.05
N SER A 47 -8.39 -6.50 11.93
CA SER A 47 -8.20 -5.63 13.10
C SER A 47 -7.11 -6.11 14.07
N THR A 48 -6.72 -7.38 13.97
CA THR A 48 -5.70 -8.00 14.82
C THR A 48 -4.31 -8.06 14.19
N LEU A 49 -4.19 -7.68 12.91
CA LEU A 49 -2.92 -7.75 12.18
C LEU A 49 -1.96 -6.65 12.63
N SER A 50 -0.65 -6.94 12.50
CA SER A 50 0.37 -5.91 12.54
C SER A 50 0.22 -4.98 11.33
N TYR A 51 0.80 -3.77 11.40
CA TYR A 51 0.76 -2.84 10.27
C TYR A 51 1.31 -3.45 8.97
N PRO A 52 2.50 -4.11 8.94
CA PRO A 52 2.96 -4.80 7.74
C PRO A 52 2.02 -5.94 7.31
N GLY A 53 1.44 -6.68 8.25
CA GLY A 53 0.46 -7.73 7.97
C GLY A 53 -0.77 -7.20 7.25
N LEU A 54 -1.31 -6.07 7.72
CA LEU A 54 -2.44 -5.40 7.08
C LEU A 54 -2.08 -4.87 5.68
N VAL A 55 -0.88 -4.31 5.51
CA VAL A 55 -0.40 -3.83 4.20
C VAL A 55 -0.27 -4.99 3.20
N LYS A 56 0.21 -6.17 3.63
CA LYS A 56 0.28 -7.37 2.79
C LYS A 56 -1.09 -7.77 2.25
N GLU A 57 -2.08 -7.88 3.13
CA GLU A 57 -3.44 -8.26 2.75
C GLU A 57 -4.10 -7.18 1.87
N LEU A 58 -3.90 -5.88 2.16
CA LEU A 58 -4.38 -4.79 1.32
C LEU A 58 -3.75 -4.79 -0.08
N CYS A 59 -2.42 -4.90 -0.18
CA CYS A 59 -1.71 -4.91 -1.46
C CYS A 59 -2.14 -6.10 -2.33
N ALA A 60 -2.40 -7.27 -1.74
CA ALA A 60 -2.86 -8.46 -2.45
C ALA A 60 -4.24 -8.28 -3.13
N LEU A 61 -5.06 -7.32 -2.69
CA LEU A 61 -6.32 -6.98 -3.37
C LEU A 61 -6.10 -6.20 -4.68
N PHE A 62 -4.99 -5.48 -4.77
CA PHE A 62 -4.68 -4.55 -5.86
C PHE A 62 -3.62 -5.09 -6.82
N ILE A 63 -2.81 -6.04 -6.37
CA ILE A 63 -1.76 -6.69 -7.16
C ILE A 63 -2.17 -8.14 -7.39
N GLY A 64 -2.39 -8.50 -8.65
CA GLY A 64 -2.77 -9.87 -9.01
C GLY A 64 -1.65 -10.87 -8.70
N SER A 65 -2.00 -12.03 -8.14
CA SER A 65 -1.03 -13.08 -7.79
C SER A 65 -0.32 -13.69 -9.00
N GLU A 66 -0.88 -13.50 -10.20
CA GLU A 66 -0.27 -13.85 -11.48
C GLU A 66 0.94 -12.96 -11.82
N LEU A 67 0.96 -11.73 -11.31
CA LEU A 67 2.03 -10.77 -11.52
C LEU A 67 3.07 -10.82 -10.40
N LEU A 68 2.60 -10.95 -9.16
CA LEU A 68 3.45 -11.00 -7.98
C LEU A 68 2.90 -12.04 -7.00
N PRO A 69 3.52 -13.23 -6.90
CA PRO A 69 3.10 -14.28 -5.99
C PRO A 69 3.04 -13.79 -4.53
N LYS A 70 2.09 -14.33 -3.73
CA LYS A 70 1.83 -13.86 -2.37
C LYS A 70 3.06 -13.87 -1.46
N ASP A 71 3.89 -14.91 -1.56
CA ASP A 71 5.10 -15.03 -0.73
C ASP A 71 6.14 -13.96 -1.10
N GLU A 72 6.30 -13.66 -2.39
CA GLU A 72 7.21 -12.61 -2.87
C GLU A 72 6.70 -11.21 -2.52
N LEU A 73 5.38 -10.97 -2.62
CA LEU A 73 4.76 -9.74 -2.12
C LEU A 73 5.02 -9.56 -0.62
N ASN A 74 4.83 -10.62 0.16
CA ASN A 74 5.06 -10.58 1.60
C ASN A 74 6.50 -10.20 1.93
N ASP A 75 7.46 -10.80 1.24
CA ASP A 75 8.89 -10.53 1.40
C ASP A 75 9.25 -9.08 1.04
N LEU A 76 8.67 -8.53 -0.03
CA LEU A 76 8.86 -7.13 -0.42
C LEU A 76 8.32 -6.18 0.66
N ILE A 77 7.14 -6.45 1.21
CA ILE A 77 6.56 -5.64 2.28
C ILE A 77 7.39 -5.73 3.57
N ASP A 78 7.89 -6.91 3.94
CA ASP A 78 8.76 -7.06 5.12
C ASP A 78 10.06 -6.28 4.95
N ARG A 79 10.67 -6.32 3.76
CA ARG A 79 11.85 -5.50 3.45
C ARG A 79 11.55 -4.00 3.54
N ALA A 80 10.41 -3.55 3.00
CA ALA A 80 9.99 -2.15 3.03
C ALA A 80 9.91 -1.59 4.46
N PHE A 81 9.38 -2.37 5.40
CA PHE A 81 9.19 -1.92 6.79
C PHE A 81 10.36 -2.27 7.74
N SER A 82 11.36 -3.03 7.30
CA SER A 82 12.51 -3.46 8.11
C SER A 82 13.33 -2.33 8.74
N ARG A 83 13.30 -1.13 8.14
CA ARG A 83 14.08 0.04 8.57
C ARG A 83 13.29 1.04 9.42
N PHE A 84 12.04 0.73 9.76
CA PHE A 84 11.25 1.54 10.68
C PHE A 84 11.72 1.31 12.11
N ARG A 85 11.93 2.41 12.85
CA ARG A 85 12.50 2.36 14.20
C ARG A 85 11.48 1.98 15.27
N HIS A 86 10.19 2.19 14.98
CA HIS A 86 9.10 1.87 15.88
C HIS A 86 8.46 0.55 15.48
N ARG A 87 8.28 -0.38 16.44
CA ARG A 87 7.75 -1.73 16.19
C ARG A 87 6.37 -1.71 15.52
N GLU A 88 5.54 -0.73 15.86
CA GLU A 88 4.19 -0.62 15.29
C GLU A 88 4.17 -0.01 13.89
N VAL A 89 5.29 0.52 13.39
CA VAL A 89 5.43 1.32 12.14
C VAL A 89 4.66 2.65 12.20
N VAL A 90 3.38 2.59 12.54
CA VAL A 90 2.47 3.70 12.80
C VAL A 90 1.95 3.58 14.23
N HIS A 91 2.19 4.60 15.05
CA HIS A 91 1.80 4.60 16.47
C HIS A 91 0.60 5.54 16.72
N LEU A 92 -0.36 5.12 17.54
CA LEU A 92 -1.49 5.98 17.94
C LEU A 92 -1.27 6.53 19.35
N SER A 93 -0.74 7.75 19.44
CA SER A 93 -0.55 8.44 20.70
C SER A 93 -1.86 9.03 21.21
N ARG A 94 -2.23 8.67 22.44
CA ARG A 94 -3.42 9.18 23.12
C ARG A 94 -3.00 10.31 24.06
N LEU A 95 -3.46 11.52 23.78
CA LEU A 95 -3.19 12.73 24.55
C LEU A 95 -4.37 13.05 25.48
N ARG A 96 -4.23 14.15 26.24
CA ARG A 96 -5.28 14.61 27.15
C ARG A 96 -6.57 14.95 26.39
N ASN A 97 -7.70 14.88 27.10
CA ASN A 97 -9.03 15.23 26.58
C ASN A 97 -9.48 14.40 25.36
N GLY A 98 -8.96 13.18 25.20
CA GLY A 98 -9.34 12.30 24.11
C GLY A 98 -8.76 12.67 22.74
N LEU A 99 -7.81 13.61 22.68
CA LEU A 99 -7.08 13.92 21.45
C LEU A 99 -6.16 12.74 21.11
N ASN A 100 -6.27 12.22 19.90
CA ASN A 100 -5.38 11.16 19.40
C ASN A 100 -4.53 11.69 18.25
N VAL A 101 -3.25 11.30 18.22
CA VAL A 101 -2.30 11.63 17.16
C VAL A 101 -1.80 10.33 16.56
N LEU A 102 -1.93 10.21 15.24
CA LEU A 102 -1.37 9.09 14.49
C LEU A 102 0.03 9.47 14.02
N GLU A 103 1.04 8.86 14.63
CA GLU A 103 2.44 9.09 14.35
C GLU A 103 2.87 8.31 13.10
N LEU A 104 3.23 9.04 12.03
CA LEU A 104 3.60 8.47 10.73
C LEU A 104 5.07 8.68 10.38
N TRP A 105 5.89 9.07 11.35
CA TRP A 105 7.26 9.55 11.13
C TRP A 105 8.35 8.63 11.68
N HIS A 106 8.07 7.34 11.86
CA HIS A 106 9.04 6.40 12.42
C HIS A 106 9.96 5.75 11.36
N GLY A 107 9.84 6.19 10.11
CA GLY A 107 10.70 5.77 9.01
C GLY A 107 12.07 6.48 9.00
N VAL A 108 12.83 6.25 7.93
CA VAL A 108 14.22 6.70 7.82
C VAL A 108 14.38 8.22 7.62
N THR A 109 13.36 8.89 7.07
CA THR A 109 13.37 10.35 6.83
C THR A 109 12.56 11.12 7.87
N TYR A 110 11.96 10.44 8.84
CA TYR A 110 11.07 11.02 9.83
C TYR A 110 9.85 11.73 9.21
N ALA A 111 9.35 11.22 8.09
CA ALA A 111 8.19 11.77 7.40
C ALA A 111 7.23 10.67 6.94
N PHE A 112 5.94 11.00 6.86
CA PHE A 112 4.88 10.06 6.45
C PHE A 112 5.11 9.41 5.08
N LYS A 113 5.88 10.07 4.20
CA LYS A 113 6.20 9.57 2.86
C LYS A 113 6.98 8.25 2.90
N ASP A 114 7.67 7.96 4.01
CA ASP A 114 8.42 6.71 4.18
C ASP A 114 7.50 5.49 4.09
N LEU A 115 6.21 5.59 4.47
CA LEU A 115 5.26 4.48 4.46
C LEU A 115 5.01 3.97 3.04
N SER A 116 4.74 4.89 2.10
CA SER A 116 4.50 4.55 0.70
C SER A 116 5.80 4.32 -0.06
N LEU A 117 6.79 5.23 0.10
CA LEU A 117 8.00 5.19 -0.72
C LEU A 117 8.88 3.96 -0.42
N SER A 118 8.88 3.48 0.82
CA SER A 118 9.59 2.23 1.14
C SER A 118 9.00 1.03 0.41
N CYS A 119 7.66 0.94 0.30
CA CYS A 119 7.00 -0.11 -0.46
C CYS A 119 7.23 0.05 -1.96
N THR A 120 7.03 1.26 -2.50
CA THR A 120 7.27 1.56 -3.92
C THR A 120 8.69 1.23 -4.35
N ALA A 121 9.70 1.53 -3.52
CA ALA A 121 11.08 1.19 -3.81
C ALA A 121 11.33 -0.32 -3.90
N GLN A 122 10.65 -1.12 -3.07
CA GLN A 122 10.72 -2.59 -3.17
C GLN A 122 10.02 -3.08 -4.43
N PHE A 123 8.83 -2.56 -4.76
CA PHE A 123 8.10 -2.95 -5.97
C PHE A 123 8.83 -2.61 -7.27
N LEU A 124 9.54 -1.48 -7.33
CA LEU A 124 10.32 -1.09 -8.50
C LEU A 124 11.61 -1.91 -8.70
N GLN A 125 12.05 -2.64 -7.67
CA GLN A 125 13.25 -3.48 -7.70
C GLN A 125 12.95 -4.93 -8.08
N TYR A 126 11.68 -5.33 -7.98
CA TYR A 126 11.18 -6.64 -8.39
C TYR A 126 11.02 -6.67 -9.92
#